data_AF-A0A957T5P1-F1
#
_entry.id   AF-A0A957T5P1-F1
#
_cell.length_a   1.000
_cell.length_b   1.000
_cell.length_c   1.000
_cell.angle_alpha   90.00
_cell.angle_beta   90.00
_cell.angle_gamma   90.00
#
_symmetry.space_group_name_H-M   'P 1'
#
loop_
_entity.id
_entity.type
_entity.pdbx_description
1 polymer ?
#
loop_
_entity_poly.entity_id
_entity_poly.type
_entity_poly.pdbx_seq_one_letter_code
_entity_poly.pdbx_strand_id
1 'polypeptide(L)'
;MRRMYTLAVVLLAVIVVVACSNQAADESSTTESTPALIGEGMATVVSELATPMVSLLPTATPFIVPADIRGIEAAPDSAVVMGRLISSITSLPITDTSVRLAEIYYADPEVKDPATGAWAMDNAFSPYALTNDDGLFVFRDVEPKDYVVYVGDMIYRWTVAVNEDGLPRPYYFEPGTVTDLGDIVVDFEP
;
A
#
# COMPACT_ATOMS: atom_id res chain seq x y z
N MET A 1 26.88 40.99 11.66
CA MET A 1 25.79 40.21 11.02
C MET A 1 25.58 38.80 11.58
N ARG A 2 26.52 38.17 12.30
CA ARG A 2 26.31 36.80 12.87
C ARG A 2 25.51 36.73 14.17
N ARG A 3 25.38 37.83 14.93
CA ARG A 3 24.69 37.85 16.24
C ARG A 3 23.17 38.05 16.16
N MET A 4 22.63 38.54 15.04
CA MET A 4 21.17 38.71 14.87
C MET A 4 20.46 37.43 14.44
N TYR A 5 21.15 36.50 13.77
CA TYR A 5 20.57 35.21 13.36
C TYR A 5 20.40 34.25 14.54
N THR A 6 21.29 34.29 15.53
CA THR A 6 21.21 33.39 16.70
C THR A 6 20.03 33.72 17.61
N LEU A 7 19.63 35.00 17.71
CA LEU A 7 18.44 35.39 18.47
C LEU A 7 17.13 34.98 17.77
N ALA A 8 17.09 35.01 16.43
CA ALA A 8 15.91 34.63 15.66
C ALA A 8 15.59 33.13 15.73
N VAL A 9 16.62 32.27 15.76
CA VAL A 9 16.42 30.81 15.86
C VAL A 9 15.98 30.38 17.26
N VAL A 10 16.46 31.04 18.32
CA VAL A 10 16.04 30.72 19.70
C VAL A 10 14.59 31.17 19.95
N LEU A 11 14.15 32.30 19.38
CA LEU A 11 12.78 32.78 19.56
C LEU A 11 11.75 31.87 18.89
N LEU A 12 12.09 31.25 17.75
CA LEU A 12 11.20 30.35 17.02
C LEU A 12 11.02 29.00 17.75
N ALA A 13 12.07 28.50 18.41
CA ALA A 13 12.02 27.26 19.19
C ALA A 13 11.13 27.36 20.45
N VAL A 14 11.03 28.55 21.06
CA VAL A 14 10.18 28.77 22.24
C VAL A 14 8.69 28.78 21.91
N ILE A 15 8.30 29.14 20.68
CA ILE A 15 6.88 29.19 20.27
C ILE A 15 6.29 27.79 20.07
N VAL A 16 7.10 26.79 19.68
CA VAL A 16 6.60 25.43 19.41
C VAL A 16 6.30 24.65 20.70
N VAL A 17 6.98 24.96 21.81
CA VAL A 17 6.80 24.23 23.08
C VAL A 17 5.49 24.59 23.80
N VAL A 18 4.89 25.75 23.51
CA VAL A 18 3.67 26.24 24.19
C VAL A 18 2.37 25.60 23.66
N ALA A 19 2.43 24.85 22.54
CA ALA A 19 1.23 24.26 21.94
C ALA A 19 0.82 22.87 22.46
N CYS A 20 1.60 22.25 23.36
CA CYS A 20 1.33 20.88 23.84
C CYS A 20 0.74 20.79 25.25
N SER A 21 0.38 21.91 25.89
CA SER A 21 -0.13 21.92 27.27
C SER A 21 -1.53 22.53 27.37
N ASN A 22 -2.56 21.77 26.96
CA ASN A 22 -3.92 21.88 27.48
C ASN A 22 -4.68 20.58 27.11
N GLN A 23 -4.79 19.62 28.04
CA GLN A 23 -5.92 19.46 28.98
C GLN A 23 -7.03 18.58 28.35
N ALA A 24 -7.02 17.26 28.60
CA ALA A 24 -7.54 16.52 29.77
C ALA A 24 -9.05 16.23 29.68
N ALA A 25 -9.33 14.93 29.73
CA ALA A 25 -10.49 14.20 30.26
C ALA A 25 -11.82 14.93 30.46
N ASP A 26 -12.88 14.30 29.95
CA ASP A 26 -14.15 14.26 30.69
C ASP A 26 -14.79 12.88 30.61
N GLU A 27 -15.19 12.41 31.78
CA GLU A 27 -15.86 11.15 32.07
C GLU A 27 -17.35 11.26 31.75
N SER A 28 -17.99 10.18 31.29
CA SER A 28 -19.37 9.93 31.73
C SER A 28 -19.79 8.48 31.55
N SER A 29 -20.15 7.87 32.67
CA SER A 29 -20.74 6.56 32.84
C SER A 29 -22.25 6.57 32.59
N THR A 30 -22.86 5.40 32.85
CA THR A 30 -24.30 5.13 33.11
C THR A 30 -25.16 4.95 31.85
N THR A 31 -26.00 3.91 31.68
CA THR A 31 -26.62 3.01 32.65
C THR A 31 -27.08 1.71 32.00
N GLU A 32 -26.87 0.65 32.76
CA GLU A 32 -27.49 -0.67 32.77
C GLU A 32 -29.01 -0.67 32.52
N SER A 33 -29.51 -1.66 31.80
CA SER A 33 -30.93 -2.00 31.73
C SER A 33 -31.06 -3.52 31.58
N THR A 34 -31.19 -4.20 32.73
CA THR A 34 -31.48 -5.63 32.84
C THR A 34 -32.99 -5.85 32.80
N PRO A 35 -33.54 -6.62 31.83
CA PRO A 35 -34.89 -7.14 31.91
C PRO A 35 -34.90 -8.54 32.53
N ALA A 36 -35.90 -8.76 33.39
CA ALA A 36 -36.10 -9.92 34.23
C ALA A 36 -36.42 -11.22 33.47
N LEU A 37 -35.93 -12.33 34.03
CA LEU A 37 -36.29 -13.72 33.75
C LEU A 37 -37.71 -14.04 34.27
N ILE A 38 -38.64 -14.41 33.39
CA ILE A 38 -39.74 -15.36 33.69
C ILE A 38 -40.10 -16.11 32.40
N GLY A 39 -40.14 -17.44 32.45
CA GLY A 39 -40.89 -18.22 31.46
C GLY A 39 -40.29 -19.58 31.13
N GLU A 40 -40.49 -20.56 32.02
CA GLU A 40 -40.38 -21.97 31.68
C GLU A 40 -41.40 -22.31 30.57
N GLY A 41 -40.94 -22.89 29.46
CA GLY A 41 -41.76 -23.19 28.31
C GLY A 41 -41.11 -24.23 27.40
N MET A 42 -41.43 -25.48 27.72
CA MET A 42 -41.33 -26.72 26.95
C MET A 42 -40.56 -26.76 25.61
N ALA A 43 -39.65 -27.73 25.57
CA ALA A 43 -38.99 -28.30 24.41
C ALA A 43 -39.87 -28.42 23.16
N THR A 44 -39.37 -27.88 22.05
CA THR A 44 -39.67 -28.39 20.71
C THR A 44 -38.35 -28.44 19.96
N VAL A 45 -37.80 -29.65 19.85
CA VAL A 45 -36.64 -29.94 18.99
C VAL A 45 -37.11 -29.83 17.54
N VAL A 46 -36.86 -28.67 16.93
CA VAL A 46 -36.97 -28.52 15.48
C VAL A 46 -35.67 -29.07 14.91
N SER A 47 -35.75 -30.26 14.32
CA SER A 47 -34.68 -30.85 13.54
C SER A 47 -34.54 -30.04 12.24
N GLU A 48 -33.80 -28.95 12.30
CA GLU A 48 -33.44 -28.14 11.15
C GLU A 48 -32.43 -28.94 10.31
N LEU A 49 -32.85 -29.34 9.11
CA LEU A 49 -31.94 -29.88 8.10
C LEU A 49 -30.95 -28.76 7.74
N ALA A 50 -29.76 -28.81 8.35
CA ALA A 50 -28.66 -27.93 8.00
C ALA A 50 -28.29 -28.17 6.53
N THR A 51 -28.78 -27.31 5.64
CA THR A 51 -28.22 -27.17 4.30
C THR A 51 -26.77 -26.71 4.44
N PRO A 52 -25.80 -27.34 3.75
CA PRO A 52 -24.44 -26.85 3.78
C PRO A 52 -24.42 -25.43 3.20
N MET A 53 -23.97 -24.46 4.02
CA MET A 53 -23.64 -23.14 3.52
C MET A 53 -22.48 -23.31 2.54
N VAL A 54 -22.78 -23.19 1.24
CA VAL A 54 -21.77 -23.11 0.19
C VAL A 54 -20.99 -21.84 0.44
N SER A 55 -19.71 -21.99 0.79
CA SER A 55 -18.80 -20.87 0.96
C SER A 55 -18.61 -20.18 -0.39
N LEU A 56 -19.15 -18.97 -0.53
CA LEU A 56 -18.99 -18.10 -1.70
C LEU A 56 -17.69 -17.28 -1.63
N LEU A 57 -16.69 -17.73 -0.87
CA LEU A 57 -15.40 -17.05 -0.87
C LEU A 57 -14.85 -17.09 -2.30
N PRO A 58 -14.47 -15.93 -2.88
CA PRO A 58 -13.89 -15.90 -4.21
C PRO A 58 -12.67 -16.82 -4.21
N THR A 59 -12.69 -17.84 -5.06
CA THR A 59 -11.53 -18.67 -5.30
C THR A 59 -10.47 -17.79 -5.94
N ALA A 60 -9.29 -17.67 -5.31
CA ALA A 60 -8.19 -16.88 -5.84
C ALA A 60 -7.89 -17.35 -7.28
N THR A 61 -8.17 -16.49 -8.26
CA THR A 61 -7.87 -16.79 -9.66
C THR A 61 -6.35 -16.80 -9.81
N PRO A 62 -5.75 -17.91 -10.27
CA PRO A 62 -4.31 -17.98 -10.47
C PRO A 62 -3.87 -16.87 -11.42
N PHE A 63 -2.81 -16.16 -11.06
CA PHE A 63 -2.17 -15.17 -11.91
C PHE A 63 -1.69 -15.86 -13.20
N ILE A 64 -2.34 -15.57 -14.33
CA ILE A 64 -1.86 -16.03 -15.63
C ILE A 64 -0.88 -14.97 -16.13
N VAL A 65 0.41 -15.27 -16.03
CA VAL A 65 1.47 -14.49 -16.67
C VAL A 65 1.10 -14.29 -18.15
N PRO A 66 0.99 -13.05 -18.65
CA PRO A 66 0.62 -12.80 -20.04
C PRO A 66 1.53 -13.60 -20.99
N ALA A 67 0.95 -14.13 -22.06
CA ALA A 67 1.70 -14.93 -23.02
C ALA A 67 2.88 -14.17 -23.66
N ASP A 68 2.78 -12.84 -23.74
CA ASP A 68 3.83 -11.93 -24.22
C ASP A 68 5.09 -11.91 -23.32
N ILE A 69 4.98 -12.37 -22.07
CA ILE A 69 6.12 -12.40 -21.14
C ILE A 69 6.87 -13.74 -21.22
N ARG A 70 6.31 -14.76 -21.86
CA ARG A 70 6.97 -16.05 -22.04
C ARG A 70 8.15 -15.89 -23.01
N GLY A 71 9.36 -15.88 -22.46
CA GLY A 71 10.59 -15.68 -23.21
C GLY A 71 11.16 -14.27 -23.11
N ILE A 72 10.62 -13.41 -22.24
CA ILE A 72 11.33 -12.20 -21.84
C ILE A 72 12.52 -12.61 -20.96
N GLU A 73 13.72 -12.29 -21.44
CA GLU A 73 14.94 -12.39 -20.67
C GLU A 73 15.33 -10.98 -20.21
N ALA A 74 15.77 -10.85 -18.96
CA ALA A 74 16.33 -9.60 -18.47
C ALA A 74 17.78 -9.45 -18.94
N ALA A 75 18.20 -8.21 -19.20
CA ALA A 75 19.60 -7.94 -19.51
C ALA A 75 20.48 -8.17 -18.26
N PRO A 76 21.79 -8.46 -18.41
CA PRO A 76 22.65 -8.77 -17.26
C PRO A 76 22.75 -7.69 -16.19
N ASP A 77 22.47 -6.43 -16.55
CA ASP A 77 22.58 -5.23 -15.71
C ASP A 77 21.23 -4.59 -15.35
N SER A 78 20.13 -5.19 -15.78
CA SER A 78 18.76 -4.70 -15.52
C SER A 78 17.82 -5.83 -15.13
N ALA A 79 16.65 -5.49 -14.63
CA ALA A 79 15.61 -6.44 -14.27
C ALA A 79 14.37 -6.24 -15.15
N VAL A 80 13.56 -7.29 -15.23
CA VAL A 80 12.18 -7.21 -15.72
C VAL A 80 11.27 -7.44 -14.54
N VAL A 81 10.29 -6.58 -14.35
CA VAL A 81 9.38 -6.62 -13.20
C VAL A 81 7.95 -6.69 -13.70
N MET A 82 7.15 -7.58 -13.13
CA MET A 82 5.72 -7.68 -13.43
C MET A 82 4.89 -7.82 -12.17
N GLY A 83 3.60 -7.59 -12.31
CA GLY A 83 2.62 -7.82 -11.26
C GLY A 83 1.21 -7.50 -11.74
N ARG A 84 0.25 -7.60 -10.82
CA ARG A 84 -1.15 -7.21 -11.02
C ARG A 84 -1.56 -6.20 -9.98
N LEU A 85 -2.22 -5.12 -10.41
CA LEU A 85 -2.84 -4.18 -9.48
C LEU A 85 -4.27 -4.61 -9.15
N ILE A 86 -4.59 -4.69 -7.87
CA ILE A 86 -5.94 -4.95 -7.34
C ILE A 86 -6.37 -3.77 -6.48
N SER A 87 -7.57 -3.26 -6.70
CA SER A 87 -8.15 -2.23 -5.84
C SER A 87 -8.63 -2.85 -4.53
N SER A 88 -8.21 -2.31 -3.39
CA SER A 88 -8.80 -2.67 -2.09
C SER A 88 -10.25 -2.18 -1.96
N ILE A 89 -10.65 -1.16 -2.73
CA ILE A 89 -11.98 -0.56 -2.70
C ILE A 89 -12.99 -1.49 -3.37
N THR A 90 -12.69 -1.92 -4.59
CA THR A 90 -13.61 -2.71 -5.42
C THR A 90 -13.31 -4.20 -5.42
N SER A 91 -12.12 -4.61 -4.94
CA SER A 91 -11.60 -5.98 -5.05
C SER A 91 -11.45 -6.47 -6.51
N LEU A 92 -11.39 -5.54 -7.47
CA LEU A 92 -11.22 -5.83 -8.89
C LEU A 92 -9.84 -5.39 -9.39
N PRO A 93 -9.35 -5.96 -10.52
CA PRO A 93 -8.15 -5.47 -11.17
C PRO A 93 -8.28 -4.00 -11.60
N ILE A 94 -7.19 -3.25 -11.44
CA ILE A 94 -7.11 -1.85 -11.84
C ILE A 94 -6.57 -1.76 -13.26
N THR A 95 -7.43 -1.42 -14.22
CA THR A 95 -7.12 -1.42 -15.66
C THR A 95 -6.79 -0.02 -16.18
N ASP A 96 -6.11 0.10 -17.33
CA ASP A 96 -5.79 1.36 -18.03
C ASP A 96 -5.19 2.43 -17.10
N THR A 97 -4.36 2.00 -16.16
CA THR A 97 -3.82 2.85 -15.10
C THR A 97 -2.31 2.90 -15.17
N SER A 98 -1.77 4.11 -15.08
CA SER A 98 -0.33 4.37 -15.02
C SER A 98 0.27 3.74 -13.76
N VAL A 99 1.34 2.97 -13.93
CA VAL A 99 2.17 2.43 -12.86
C VAL A 99 3.59 2.91 -13.08
N ARG A 100 4.23 3.40 -12.01
CA ARG A 100 5.61 3.89 -12.05
C ARG A 100 6.42 3.32 -10.90
N LEU A 101 7.73 3.26 -11.08
CA LEU A 101 8.67 2.95 -10.01
C LEU A 101 9.33 4.23 -9.51
N ALA A 102 9.03 4.62 -8.27
CA ALA A 102 9.68 5.76 -7.62
C ALA A 102 10.90 5.29 -6.84
N GLU A 103 12.08 5.88 -7.08
CA GLU A 103 13.33 5.49 -6.44
C GLU A 103 13.34 5.90 -4.96
N ILE A 104 13.83 5.01 -4.09
CA ILE A 104 13.98 5.27 -2.66
C ILE A 104 15.42 5.70 -2.35
N TYR A 105 15.54 6.77 -1.58
CA TYR A 105 16.78 7.31 -1.03
C TYR A 105 16.75 7.18 0.50
N TYR A 106 17.68 6.40 1.03
CA TYR A 106 17.88 6.28 2.47
C TYR A 106 18.93 7.28 2.94
N ALA A 107 18.75 7.79 4.17
CA ALA A 107 19.75 8.66 4.79
C ALA A 107 21.07 7.91 5.07
N ASP A 108 20.97 6.62 5.40
CA ASP A 108 22.09 5.69 5.52
C ASP A 108 21.84 4.51 4.56
N PRO A 109 22.67 4.30 3.52
CA PRO A 109 22.48 3.22 2.56
C PRO A 109 22.67 1.82 3.15
N GLU A 110 23.30 1.69 4.32
CA GLU A 110 23.46 0.40 5.02
C GLU A 110 22.24 0.06 5.87
N VAL A 111 21.38 1.05 6.16
CA VAL A 111 20.18 0.91 6.99
C VAL A 111 18.93 1.23 6.16
N LYS A 112 18.41 0.22 5.47
CA LYS A 112 17.19 0.33 4.63
C LYS A 112 15.92 0.22 5.46
N ASP A 113 15.62 1.25 6.24
CA ASP A 113 14.37 1.36 7.01
C ASP A 113 13.31 2.16 6.21
N PRO A 114 12.16 1.56 5.85
CA PRO A 114 11.08 2.27 5.14
C PRO A 114 10.52 3.47 5.91
N ALA A 115 10.68 3.55 7.23
CA ALA A 115 10.27 4.72 8.02
C ALA A 115 11.19 5.93 7.83
N THR A 116 12.42 5.73 7.32
CA THR A 116 13.42 6.79 7.14
C THR A 116 13.77 7.07 5.67
N GLY A 117 13.38 6.17 4.75
CA GLY A 117 13.54 6.38 3.32
C GLY A 117 12.65 7.50 2.79
N ALA A 118 13.23 8.39 2.00
CA ALA A 118 12.48 9.32 1.14
C ALA A 118 12.38 8.71 -0.25
N TRP A 119 11.29 8.91 -0.97
CA TRP A 119 11.15 8.43 -2.34
C TRP A 119 10.88 9.59 -3.29
N ALA A 120 11.40 9.48 -4.51
CA ALA A 120 11.20 10.48 -5.54
C ALA A 120 10.87 9.82 -6.87
N MET A 121 9.96 10.46 -7.61
CA MET A 121 9.59 10.05 -8.95
C MET A 121 10.00 11.15 -9.92
N ASP A 122 10.80 10.77 -10.91
CA ASP A 122 11.09 11.60 -12.08
C ASP A 122 10.10 11.26 -13.21
N ASN A 123 9.34 12.25 -13.68
CA ASN A 123 8.35 12.04 -14.75
C ASN A 123 8.95 11.55 -16.08
N ALA A 124 10.19 11.95 -16.38
CA ALA A 124 10.86 11.64 -17.64
C ALA A 124 11.59 10.29 -17.58
N PHE A 125 12.20 9.96 -16.43
CA PHE A 125 13.14 8.84 -16.35
C PHE A 125 12.69 7.68 -15.45
N SER A 126 11.67 7.85 -14.62
CA SER A 126 11.19 6.72 -13.81
C SER A 126 10.57 5.66 -14.70
N PRO A 127 10.86 4.37 -14.46
CA PRO A 127 10.21 3.28 -15.18
C PRO A 127 8.69 3.42 -15.15
N TYR A 128 8.06 3.20 -16.30
CA TYR A 128 6.65 3.41 -16.53
C TYR A 128 6.02 2.19 -17.22
N ALA A 129 4.82 1.85 -16.79
CA ALA A 129 3.98 0.84 -17.41
C ALA A 129 2.50 1.29 -17.35
N LEU A 130 1.68 0.71 -18.20
CA LEU A 130 0.22 0.85 -18.17
C LEU A 130 -0.38 -0.51 -17.87
N THR A 131 -1.35 -0.57 -16.96
CA THR A 131 -2.07 -1.83 -16.71
C THR A 131 -3.00 -2.19 -17.88
N ASN A 132 -3.06 -3.47 -18.20
CA ASN A 132 -4.02 -3.99 -19.18
C ASN A 132 -5.40 -4.27 -18.55
N ASP A 133 -6.29 -4.92 -19.32
CA ASP A 133 -7.67 -5.27 -18.90
C ASP A 133 -7.74 -6.24 -17.70
N ASP A 134 -6.65 -6.96 -17.42
CA ASP A 134 -6.52 -7.85 -16.26
C ASP A 134 -5.78 -7.18 -15.09
N GLY A 135 -5.48 -5.88 -15.18
CA GLY A 135 -4.71 -5.12 -14.21
C GLY A 135 -3.21 -5.43 -14.20
N LEU A 136 -2.70 -6.13 -15.22
CA LEU A 136 -1.32 -6.59 -15.31
C LEU A 136 -0.42 -5.49 -15.87
N PHE A 137 0.77 -5.33 -15.30
CA PHE A 137 1.80 -4.41 -15.77
C PHE A 137 3.15 -5.10 -15.89
N VAL A 138 4.02 -4.55 -16.74
CA VAL A 138 5.38 -5.04 -16.95
C VAL A 138 6.32 -3.85 -17.12
N PHE A 139 7.36 -3.78 -16.31
CA PHE A 139 8.52 -2.91 -16.49
C PHE A 139 9.65 -3.71 -17.11
N ARG A 140 10.30 -3.14 -18.11
CA ARG A 140 11.52 -3.68 -18.73
C ARG A 140 12.69 -2.75 -18.40
N ASP A 141 13.89 -3.31 -18.41
CA ASP A 141 15.13 -2.58 -18.23
C ASP A 141 15.17 -1.76 -16.92
N VAL A 142 14.68 -2.36 -15.83
CA VAL A 142 14.66 -1.75 -14.50
C VAL A 142 16.06 -1.79 -13.89
N GLU A 143 16.61 -0.64 -13.53
CA GLU A 143 17.91 -0.58 -12.86
C GLU A 143 17.84 -1.24 -11.47
N PRO A 144 18.92 -1.88 -10.98
CA PRO A 144 18.91 -2.57 -9.69
C PRO A 144 19.00 -1.59 -8.50
N LYS A 145 17.88 -0.96 -8.17
CA LYS A 145 17.73 0.01 -7.07
C LYS A 145 16.52 -0.35 -6.19
N ASP A 146 16.35 0.39 -5.10
CA ASP A 146 15.16 0.30 -4.25
C ASP A 146 14.05 1.20 -4.79
N TYR A 147 12.85 0.66 -4.91
CA TYR A 147 11.69 1.34 -5.47
C TYR A 147 10.45 1.19 -4.61
N VAL A 148 9.52 2.14 -4.78
CA VAL A 148 8.11 2.02 -4.41
C VAL A 148 7.28 1.95 -5.68
N VAL A 149 6.25 1.11 -5.67
CA VAL A 149 5.25 1.08 -6.75
C VAL A 149 4.28 2.24 -6.55
N TYR A 150 4.30 3.17 -7.51
CA TYR A 150 3.41 4.32 -7.61
C TYR A 150 2.30 4.02 -8.61
N VAL A 151 1.05 4.34 -8.25
CA VAL A 151 -0.13 4.03 -9.06
C VAL A 151 -0.93 5.31 -9.30
N GLY A 152 -1.30 5.56 -10.56
CA GLY A 152 -2.15 6.66 -10.98
C GLY A 152 -1.40 7.80 -11.69
N ASP A 153 -2.06 8.96 -11.72
CA ASP A 153 -1.60 10.17 -12.37
C ASP A 153 -1.11 11.20 -11.34
N MET A 154 0.06 11.78 -11.61
CA MET A 154 0.75 12.69 -10.68
C MET A 154 0.02 14.02 -10.46
N ILE A 155 -0.87 14.41 -11.36
CA ILE A 155 -1.64 15.65 -11.30
C ILE A 155 -3.01 15.40 -10.66
N TYR A 156 -3.69 14.32 -11.02
CA TYR A 156 -5.09 14.13 -10.67
C TYR A 156 -5.33 13.27 -9.43
N ARG A 157 -4.86 12.02 -9.46
CA ARG A 157 -5.13 11.05 -8.41
C ARG A 157 -4.09 9.96 -8.44
N TRP A 158 -3.53 9.67 -7.26
CA TRP A 158 -2.50 8.66 -7.13
C TRP A 158 -2.50 8.00 -5.75
N THR A 159 -1.81 6.87 -5.67
CA THR A 159 -1.47 6.19 -4.42
C THR A 159 -0.12 5.48 -4.57
N VAL A 160 0.36 4.87 -3.49
CA VAL A 160 1.56 4.03 -3.49
C VAL A 160 1.25 2.69 -2.83
N ALA A 161 1.97 1.65 -3.23
CA ALA A 161 1.92 0.37 -2.53
C ALA A 161 2.51 0.52 -1.12
N VAL A 162 1.76 0.09 -0.11
CA VAL A 162 2.16 0.17 1.30
C VAL A 162 2.35 -1.21 1.92
N ASN A 163 3.16 -1.28 2.97
CA ASN A 163 3.30 -2.47 3.82
C ASN A 163 2.16 -2.51 4.87
N GLU A 164 2.22 -3.49 5.77
CA GLU A 164 1.21 -3.68 6.82
C GLU A 164 1.14 -2.50 7.82
N ASP A 165 2.24 -1.76 7.96
CA ASP A 165 2.33 -0.58 8.82
C ASP A 165 1.83 0.71 8.13
N GLY A 166 1.38 0.63 6.87
CA GLY A 166 0.96 1.78 6.08
C GLY A 166 2.11 2.63 5.53
N LEU A 167 3.35 2.17 5.66
CA LEU A 167 4.54 2.82 5.08
C LEU A 167 4.73 2.35 3.63
N PRO A 168 5.38 3.15 2.76
CA PRO A 168 5.71 2.72 1.41
C PRO A 168 6.46 1.40 1.42
N ARG A 169 6.02 0.44 0.60
CA ARG A 169 6.64 -0.88 0.53
C ARG A 169 7.86 -0.83 -0.38
N PRO A 170 9.08 -1.07 0.14
CA PRO A 170 10.28 -1.10 -0.69
C PRO A 170 10.36 -2.41 -1.48
N TYR A 171 10.78 -2.29 -2.73
CA TYR A 171 11.10 -3.41 -3.62
C TYR A 171 12.52 -3.22 -4.16
N TYR A 172 13.32 -4.27 -4.11
CA TYR A 172 14.61 -4.33 -4.77
C TYR A 172 14.56 -5.39 -5.87
N PHE A 173 15.08 -5.06 -7.05
CA PHE A 173 15.08 -5.95 -8.20
C PHE A 173 16.50 -6.36 -8.55
N GLU A 174 16.76 -7.66 -8.52
CA GLU A 174 18.09 -8.20 -8.84
C GLU A 174 18.36 -8.09 -10.35
N PRO A 175 19.57 -7.66 -10.77
CA PRO A 175 19.90 -7.56 -12.18
C PRO A 175 19.97 -8.96 -12.82
N GLY A 176 19.61 -9.06 -14.10
CA GLY A 176 19.52 -10.32 -14.84
C GLY A 176 18.31 -11.19 -14.46
N THR A 177 17.35 -10.66 -13.70
CA THR A 177 16.19 -11.43 -13.23
C THR A 177 14.86 -10.92 -13.79
N VAL A 178 13.93 -11.86 -13.90
CA VAL A 178 12.51 -11.59 -14.15
C VAL A 178 11.77 -11.81 -12.84
N THR A 179 11.32 -10.71 -12.23
CA THR A 179 10.66 -10.71 -10.92
C THR A 179 9.15 -10.54 -11.09
N ASP A 180 8.38 -11.44 -10.48
CA ASP A 180 6.92 -11.35 -10.36
C ASP A 180 6.56 -10.89 -8.94
N LEU A 181 5.91 -9.73 -8.85
CA LEU A 181 5.42 -9.13 -7.61
C LEU A 181 4.09 -9.73 -7.15
N GLY A 182 3.43 -10.52 -8.01
CA GLY A 182 2.09 -11.04 -7.77
C GLY A 182 1.04 -9.93 -7.70
N ASP A 183 0.07 -10.11 -6.82
CA ASP A 183 -0.99 -9.13 -6.60
C ASP A 183 -0.52 -8.03 -5.65
N ILE A 184 -0.53 -6.80 -6.15
CA ILE A 184 -0.28 -5.59 -5.38
C ILE A 184 -1.64 -4.93 -5.13
N VAL A 185 -2.06 -5.00 -3.87
CA VAL A 185 -3.32 -4.41 -3.41
C VAL A 185 -3.09 -2.96 -3.00
N VAL A 186 -3.87 -2.04 -3.56
CA VAL A 186 -3.78 -0.60 -3.27
C VAL A 186 -5.15 0.03 -3.09
N ASP A 187 -5.21 1.08 -2.26
CA ASP A 187 -6.38 1.93 -2.10
C ASP A 187 -6.44 2.94 -3.26
N PHE A 188 -6.96 2.48 -4.40
CA PHE A 188 -7.06 3.27 -5.63
C PHE A 188 -8.27 2.84 -6.45
N GLU A 189 -8.91 3.83 -7.07
CA GLU A 189 -9.94 3.66 -8.09
C GLU A 189 -9.71 4.76 -9.14
N PRO A 190 -9.45 4.38 -10.41
CA PRO A 190 -9.15 5.33 -11.49
C PRO A 190 -10.31 6.27 -11.81
#